data_AF-A0A4Z1BWH9-F1
#
_entry.id   AF-A0A4Z1BWH9-F1
#
_cell.length_a   1.000
_cell.length_b   1.000
_cell.length_c   1.000
_cell.angle_alpha   90.00
_cell.angle_beta   90.00
_cell.angle_gamma   90.00
#
_symmetry.space_group_name_H-M   'P 1'
#
loop_
_entity.id
_entity.type
_entity.pdbx_description
1 polymer ?
#
loop_
_entity_poly.entity_id
_entity_poly.type
_entity_poly.pdbx_seq_one_letter_code
_entity_poly.pdbx_strand_id
1 'polypeptide(L)'
;MHRPGAGDGIGTRHGHRGVPGRHRRPVRSLRRPCARRGPLGHARPVRAARRSRADTVPACVLRGRRRHRGHVGGGPGPPGRLPAARAGLRHPGQLRHRAGLPRARPAHAGPRREEPGPQPRRRPRLGHAVSDATALSALTRSQREGFVDTLEALGPHEWAAPSLCDGWRVVDVAAHLAWAPVLGAGAGAVAMARHGFSMNRMIARSAVEWSARGRQAILDQLRDNARSGARPVGMPPVAALADAVVHGLDVRRPLGLPGQVPPESLAPLADFTLGTPWPLNAVVGGSARRRVAGVRLVASDTDWAYGEGPEVRGSAEALLLLLYGRHVARGAILGDGVPVLASRLGHA
;
A
#
# COMPACT_ATOMS: atom_id res chain seq x y z
N MET A 1 -20.04 -48.05 55.11
CA MET A 1 -18.95 -48.65 55.91
C MET A 1 -17.64 -48.23 55.24
N HIS A 2 -16.64 -47.60 55.82
CA HIS A 2 -16.38 -46.96 57.11
C HIS A 2 -15.15 -46.05 56.83
N ARG A 3 -15.25 -44.75 57.10
CA ARG A 3 -14.10 -43.95 57.58
C ARG A 3 -13.91 -44.28 59.08
N PRO A 4 -12.80 -43.97 59.79
CA PRO A 4 -12.02 -42.70 59.79
C PRO A 4 -10.50 -42.97 59.96
N GLY A 5 -9.55 -42.07 60.22
CA GLY A 5 -9.39 -40.70 60.72
C GLY A 5 -7.88 -40.57 61.06
N ALA A 6 -7.29 -39.52 61.63
CA ALA A 6 -7.61 -38.14 61.95
C ALA A 6 -6.35 -37.58 62.65
N GLY A 7 -6.18 -36.27 62.61
CA GLY A 7 -5.43 -35.49 63.61
C GLY A 7 -4.03 -35.06 63.19
N ASP A 8 -3.51 -33.91 63.60
CA ASP A 8 -4.02 -32.64 64.16
C ASP A 8 -2.73 -31.86 64.47
N GLY A 9 -2.70 -30.53 64.38
CA GLY A 9 -1.49 -29.81 64.81
C GLY A 9 -1.38 -28.34 64.41
N ILE A 10 -2.16 -27.50 65.08
CA ILE A 10 -2.11 -26.03 65.09
C ILE A 10 -0.84 -25.53 65.82
N GLY A 11 -0.24 -24.41 65.38
CA GLY A 11 0.80 -23.72 66.15
C GLY A 11 1.26 -22.37 65.58
N THR A 12 0.66 -21.30 66.09
CA THR A 12 0.95 -19.86 65.83
C THR A 12 2.13 -19.31 66.66
N ARG A 13 2.81 -18.26 66.14
CA ARG A 13 3.34 -17.02 66.80
C ARG A 13 4.61 -16.50 66.07
N HIS A 14 4.57 -15.32 65.45
CA HIS A 14 4.89 -13.97 66.00
C HIS A 14 6.35 -13.75 66.41
N GLY A 15 7.01 -12.80 65.73
CA GLY A 15 8.36 -12.33 66.07
C GLY A 15 8.84 -11.17 65.18
N HIS A 16 8.36 -9.95 65.49
CA HIS A 16 8.86 -8.65 65.04
C HIS A 16 10.35 -8.44 65.36
N ARG A 17 11.14 -7.94 64.39
CA ARG A 17 12.23 -6.93 64.49
C ARG A 17 12.41 -6.36 63.08
N GLY A 18 12.55 -5.08 62.76
CA GLY A 18 12.90 -3.87 63.50
C GLY A 18 13.60 -2.96 62.47
N VAL A 19 13.07 -1.76 62.25
CA VAL A 19 13.55 -0.73 61.30
C VAL A 19 14.86 -0.11 61.78
N PRO A 20 15.74 0.34 60.86
CA PRO A 20 16.22 1.72 60.88
C PRO A 20 16.07 2.34 59.47
N GLY A 21 15.65 3.59 59.28
CA GLY A 21 16.07 4.79 60.00
C GLY A 21 16.99 5.63 59.11
N ARG A 22 16.37 6.36 58.16
CA ARG A 22 16.79 7.62 57.51
C ARG A 22 18.29 7.91 57.33
N HIS A 23 18.71 8.10 56.07
CA HIS A 23 19.56 9.24 55.70
C HIS A 23 19.19 9.80 54.33
N ARG A 24 18.63 11.02 54.35
CA ARG A 24 18.44 11.90 53.20
C ARG A 24 19.82 12.36 52.70
N ARG A 25 20.08 12.29 51.39
CA ARG A 25 21.16 13.05 50.75
C ARG A 25 20.58 14.25 49.99
N PRO A 26 21.24 15.42 50.01
CA PRO A 26 20.63 16.70 49.70
C PRO A 26 20.64 17.03 48.20
N VAL A 27 19.57 17.69 47.78
CA VAL A 27 19.45 18.44 46.53
C VAL A 27 20.38 19.65 46.61
N ARG A 28 21.37 19.74 45.72
CA ARG A 28 22.16 20.96 45.55
C ARG A 28 21.49 21.84 44.49
N SER A 29 20.83 22.87 44.99
CA SER A 29 20.42 24.07 44.27
C SER A 29 21.65 24.91 43.93
N LEU A 30 21.75 25.35 42.68
CA LEU A 30 22.58 26.50 42.32
C LEU A 30 21.68 27.51 41.61
N ARG A 31 21.30 28.55 42.36
CA ARG A 31 20.75 29.79 41.82
C ARG A 31 21.76 30.92 42.04
N ARG A 32 22.30 31.41 40.91
CA ARG A 32 22.59 32.80 40.51
C ARG A 32 23.59 33.65 41.32
N PRO A 33 24.24 34.59 40.61
CA PRO A 33 23.73 35.97 40.71
C PRO A 33 23.52 36.66 39.35
N CYS A 34 22.52 37.56 39.36
CA CYS A 34 22.25 38.55 38.35
C CYS A 34 23.35 39.63 38.30
N ALA A 35 23.72 40.08 37.11
CA ALA A 35 24.23 41.43 36.87
C ALA A 35 23.25 42.20 35.98
N ARG A 36 23.15 43.50 36.25
CA ARG A 36 22.08 44.45 35.89
C ARG A 36 22.41 45.26 34.62
N ARG A 37 21.33 45.68 33.91
CA ARG A 37 21.09 46.93 33.13
C ARG A 37 22.02 47.20 31.93
N GLY A 38 21.61 47.70 30.76
CA GLY A 38 20.44 48.44 30.26
C GLY A 38 20.71 48.82 28.76
N PRO A 39 20.02 49.80 28.14
CA PRO A 39 19.06 49.50 27.07
C PRO A 39 19.26 50.22 25.70
N LEU A 40 18.33 49.92 24.77
CA LEU A 40 17.89 50.67 23.58
C LEU A 40 18.66 50.54 22.25
N GLY A 41 17.91 50.25 21.19
CA GLY A 41 18.39 50.31 19.80
C GLY A 41 17.35 49.84 18.78
N HIS A 42 16.32 50.64 18.55
CA HIS A 42 15.47 50.52 17.35
C HIS A 42 16.30 50.86 16.10
N ALA A 43 16.28 49.99 15.08
CA ALA A 43 16.61 50.39 13.72
C ALA A 43 15.69 49.67 12.71
N ARG A 44 15.09 50.50 11.87
CA ARG A 44 14.11 50.21 10.80
C ARG A 44 14.78 49.63 9.53
N PRO A 45 13.99 49.18 8.53
CA PRO A 45 14.45 48.25 7.50
C PRO A 45 15.13 48.95 6.31
N VAL A 46 16.08 48.25 5.68
CA VAL A 46 16.63 48.65 4.38
C VAL A 46 15.91 47.86 3.28
N ARG A 47 15.18 48.59 2.44
CA ARG A 47 14.66 48.18 1.14
C ARG A 47 15.69 48.49 0.05
N ALA A 48 15.49 47.84 -1.10
CA ALA A 48 16.13 47.98 -2.41
C ALA A 48 17.37 47.07 -2.60
N ALA A 49 17.56 46.40 -3.73
CA ALA A 49 17.08 46.68 -5.07
C ALA A 49 16.84 45.41 -5.90
N ARG A 50 15.81 45.47 -6.75
CA ARG A 50 15.70 44.68 -7.97
C ARG A 50 16.88 45.01 -8.89
N ARG A 51 17.55 44.01 -9.44
CA ARG A 51 18.10 44.09 -10.80
C ARG A 51 17.89 42.77 -11.54
N SER A 52 17.33 42.92 -12.73
CA SER A 52 17.02 41.91 -13.71
C SER A 52 18.27 41.48 -14.47
N ARG A 53 18.30 40.18 -14.79
CA ARG A 53 18.83 39.54 -16.01
C ARG A 53 19.55 40.45 -17.01
N ALA A 54 20.79 40.11 -17.30
CA ALA A 54 21.24 39.67 -18.62
C ALA A 54 22.64 39.12 -18.42
N ASP A 55 22.89 37.87 -18.80
CA ASP A 55 24.18 37.51 -19.38
C ASP A 55 24.05 36.25 -20.22
N THR A 56 24.40 36.46 -21.48
CA THR A 56 24.45 35.54 -22.60
C THR A 56 25.82 34.88 -22.57
N VAL A 57 25.89 33.55 -22.66
CA VAL A 57 27.15 32.79 -22.88
C VAL A 57 26.85 31.65 -23.88
N PRO A 58 27.79 31.32 -24.79
CA PRO A 58 27.46 31.00 -26.17
C PRO A 58 27.31 29.50 -26.48
N ALA A 59 26.72 29.26 -27.64
CA ALA A 59 26.61 27.96 -28.29
C ALA A 59 27.99 27.36 -28.60
N CYS A 60 28.19 26.10 -28.19
CA CYS A 60 29.22 25.23 -28.74
C CYS A 60 28.58 24.10 -29.55
N VAL A 61 29.20 23.89 -30.70
CA VAL A 61 28.90 23.00 -31.81
C VAL A 61 28.99 21.53 -31.41
N LEU A 62 28.08 20.68 -31.90
CA LEU A 62 28.44 19.32 -32.33
C LEU A 62 27.55 18.85 -33.50
N ARG A 63 28.23 18.64 -34.64
CA ARG A 63 27.83 17.82 -35.80
C ARG A 63 27.34 16.45 -35.28
N GLY A 64 26.22 15.89 -35.70
CA GLY A 64 25.90 15.45 -37.06
C GLY A 64 26.04 13.93 -37.16
N ARG A 65 24.97 13.20 -37.49
CA ARG A 65 25.04 11.96 -38.30
C ARG A 65 23.67 11.53 -38.80
N ARG A 66 23.63 11.32 -40.12
CA ARG A 66 22.49 10.96 -40.96
C ARG A 66 22.18 9.47 -40.85
N ARG A 67 20.91 9.15 -41.13
CA ARG A 67 20.33 7.81 -41.22
C ARG A 67 20.78 7.12 -42.52
N HIS A 68 21.17 5.86 -42.44
CA HIS A 68 21.29 4.96 -43.59
C HIS A 68 20.11 3.98 -43.61
N ARG A 69 19.39 3.97 -44.75
CA ARG A 69 18.49 2.91 -45.20
C ARG A 69 19.33 1.85 -45.92
N GLY A 70 19.07 0.56 -45.68
CA GLY A 70 19.60 -0.56 -46.44
C GLY A 70 18.47 -1.34 -47.10
N HIS A 71 18.56 -1.51 -48.41
CA HIS A 71 17.62 -2.20 -49.29
C HIS A 71 17.95 -3.71 -49.40
N VAL A 72 16.97 -4.45 -49.90
CA VAL A 72 16.84 -5.91 -50.05
C VAL A 72 17.30 -6.39 -51.44
N GLY A 73 17.80 -7.64 -51.52
CA GLY A 73 17.87 -8.50 -52.72
C GLY A 73 18.98 -9.57 -52.56
N GLY A 74 18.91 -10.85 -52.91
CA GLY A 74 17.87 -11.74 -53.46
C GLY A 74 18.55 -13.04 -53.98
N GLY A 75 18.09 -14.24 -53.54
CA GLY A 75 18.18 -15.60 -54.16
C GLY A 75 19.54 -16.25 -54.51
N PRO A 76 19.63 -17.57 -54.85
CA PRO A 76 18.59 -18.61 -55.05
C PRO A 76 18.78 -19.98 -54.29
N GLY A 77 17.77 -20.87 -54.33
CA GLY A 77 17.70 -22.25 -53.73
C GLY A 77 18.44 -23.36 -54.54
N PRO A 78 18.13 -24.70 -54.49
CA PRO A 78 16.88 -25.45 -54.11
C PRO A 78 17.14 -26.86 -53.41
N PRO A 79 16.36 -27.98 -53.55
CA PRO A 79 14.89 -28.27 -53.46
C PRO A 79 14.44 -29.49 -52.57
N GLY A 80 13.11 -29.64 -52.38
CA GLY A 80 12.34 -30.91 -52.25
C GLY A 80 11.62 -31.13 -50.89
N ARG A 81 10.38 -31.64 -50.72
CA ARG A 81 9.27 -32.19 -51.55
C ARG A 81 7.94 -32.08 -50.73
N LEU A 82 6.80 -32.04 -51.43
CA LEU A 82 5.38 -32.13 -50.97
C LEU A 82 4.87 -33.61 -50.98
N PRO A 83 3.67 -34.03 -50.48
CA PRO A 83 2.30 -33.44 -50.64
C PRO A 83 1.37 -33.46 -49.38
N ALA A 84 0.46 -32.48 -49.17
CA ALA A 84 -0.92 -32.28 -49.65
C ALA A 84 -2.03 -33.20 -49.07
N ALA A 85 -3.02 -32.60 -48.38
CA ALA A 85 -4.40 -33.09 -48.28
C ALA A 85 -5.38 -31.94 -47.96
N ARG A 86 -6.57 -32.01 -48.57
CA ARG A 86 -7.62 -30.98 -48.72
C ARG A 86 -8.81 -31.20 -47.78
N ALA A 87 -9.62 -30.14 -47.67
CA ALA A 87 -11.09 -30.11 -47.47
C ALA A 87 -11.61 -30.55 -46.08
N GLY A 88 -12.74 -30.08 -45.56
CA GLY A 88 -13.86 -29.30 -46.10
C GLY A 88 -14.96 -29.24 -45.03
N LEU A 89 -15.83 -28.25 -45.14
CA LEU A 89 -16.81 -27.78 -44.16
C LEU A 89 -18.08 -28.65 -44.01
N ARG A 90 -18.67 -28.56 -42.80
CA ARG A 90 -20.10 -28.41 -42.40
C ARG A 90 -21.20 -29.32 -43.00
N HIS A 91 -21.93 -30.01 -42.10
CA HIS A 91 -23.39 -29.95 -41.79
C HIS A 91 -23.74 -31.15 -40.85
N PRO A 92 -24.94 -31.33 -40.22
CA PRO A 92 -26.31 -30.94 -40.60
C PRO A 92 -27.08 -30.27 -39.42
N GLY A 93 -28.37 -29.94 -39.40
CA GLY A 93 -29.53 -30.14 -40.28
C GLY A 93 -30.77 -29.99 -39.39
N GLN A 94 -31.71 -29.12 -39.76
CA GLN A 94 -33.03 -29.01 -39.14
C GLN A 94 -33.90 -30.20 -39.54
N LEU A 95 -34.80 -30.65 -38.66
CA LEU A 95 -36.07 -31.25 -39.06
C LEU A 95 -37.17 -30.97 -38.02
N ARG A 96 -38.36 -30.68 -38.53
CA ARG A 96 -39.60 -30.36 -37.82
C ARG A 96 -40.49 -31.60 -37.65
N HIS A 97 -41.48 -31.45 -36.77
CA HIS A 97 -42.82 -32.07 -36.73
C HIS A 97 -42.98 -33.55 -36.35
N ARG A 98 -43.75 -33.82 -35.28
CA ARG A 98 -45.13 -34.36 -35.39
C ARG A 98 -45.89 -34.36 -34.06
N ALA A 99 -47.21 -34.32 -34.18
CA ALA A 99 -48.22 -34.21 -33.14
C ALA A 99 -48.77 -35.58 -32.68
N GLY A 100 -49.40 -35.62 -31.49
CA GLY A 100 -50.66 -36.37 -31.31
C GLY A 100 -50.80 -37.39 -30.15
N LEU A 101 -51.42 -36.94 -29.04
CA LEU A 101 -52.50 -37.58 -28.24
C LEU A 101 -52.18 -38.83 -27.34
N PRO A 102 -53.07 -39.27 -26.41
CA PRO A 102 -53.16 -38.75 -25.03
C PRO A 102 -53.26 -39.86 -23.92
N ARG A 103 -53.37 -39.41 -22.66
CA ARG A 103 -53.78 -40.11 -21.41
C ARG A 103 -52.76 -40.99 -20.70
N ALA A 104 -52.46 -40.63 -19.45
CA ALA A 104 -53.04 -41.25 -18.26
C ALA A 104 -52.62 -40.46 -17.00
N ARG A 105 -53.58 -40.11 -16.15
CA ARG A 105 -53.32 -39.63 -14.78
C ARG A 105 -52.99 -40.83 -13.89
N PRO A 106 -51.98 -40.76 -13.03
CA PRO A 106 -51.98 -41.53 -11.80
C PRO A 106 -52.25 -40.65 -10.58
N ALA A 107 -52.89 -41.33 -9.64
CA ALA A 107 -53.33 -40.97 -8.31
C ALA A 107 -52.40 -40.09 -7.46
N HIS A 108 -53.07 -39.32 -6.60
CA HIS A 108 -52.54 -38.61 -5.45
C HIS A 108 -51.49 -39.41 -4.67
N ALA A 109 -50.26 -38.90 -4.65
CA ALA A 109 -49.27 -39.19 -3.61
C ALA A 109 -49.27 -38.02 -2.62
N GLY A 110 -49.55 -38.31 -1.34
CA GLY A 110 -49.53 -37.33 -0.26
C GLY A 110 -48.15 -36.69 -0.05
N PRO A 111 -48.07 -35.52 0.60
CA PRO A 111 -46.83 -34.78 0.73
C PRO A 111 -45.84 -35.55 1.61
N ARG A 112 -44.71 -35.97 1.01
CA ARG A 112 -43.53 -36.36 1.77
C ARG A 112 -43.05 -35.12 2.54
N ARG A 113 -42.85 -35.25 3.85
CA ARG A 113 -42.19 -34.23 4.66
C ARG A 113 -40.77 -34.05 4.12
N GLU A 114 -40.49 -32.90 3.53
CA GLU A 114 -39.12 -32.46 3.24
C GLU A 114 -38.38 -32.31 4.57
N GLU A 115 -37.34 -33.12 4.78
CA GLU A 115 -36.34 -32.78 5.79
C GLU A 115 -35.62 -31.50 5.35
N PRO A 116 -35.40 -30.52 6.24
CA PRO A 116 -34.69 -29.32 5.87
C PRO A 116 -33.25 -29.69 5.51
N GLY A 117 -32.90 -29.60 4.22
CA GLY A 117 -31.52 -29.68 3.79
C GLY A 117 -30.63 -28.67 4.55
N PRO A 118 -29.32 -28.91 4.67
CA PRO A 118 -28.43 -28.05 5.44
C PRO A 118 -28.55 -26.63 4.92
N GLN A 119 -29.10 -25.75 5.76
CA GLN A 119 -29.26 -24.35 5.42
C GLN A 119 -27.91 -23.77 5.04
N PRO A 120 -27.80 -22.97 3.97
CA PRO A 120 -26.57 -22.27 3.66
C PRO A 120 -26.20 -21.45 4.90
N ARG A 121 -25.06 -21.78 5.51
CA ARG A 121 -24.53 -21.08 6.67
C ARG A 121 -24.56 -19.59 6.34
N ARG A 122 -25.41 -18.87 7.07
CA ARG A 122 -25.52 -17.42 6.98
C ARG A 122 -24.12 -16.85 6.97
N ARG A 123 -23.79 -16.09 5.92
CA ARG A 123 -22.56 -15.27 5.87
C ARG A 123 -22.41 -14.59 7.23
N PRO A 124 -21.24 -14.67 7.91
CA PRO A 124 -20.99 -13.84 9.07
C PRO A 124 -21.28 -12.41 8.63
N ARG A 125 -22.18 -11.73 9.36
CA ARG A 125 -22.40 -10.30 9.17
C ARG A 125 -21.05 -9.65 9.43
N LEU A 126 -20.41 -9.23 8.36
CA LEU A 126 -19.27 -8.35 8.35
C LEU A 126 -19.69 -7.06 9.06
N GLY A 127 -19.41 -6.98 10.36
CA GLY A 127 -19.26 -5.70 11.04
C GLY A 127 -17.97 -5.06 10.56
N HIS A 128 -17.93 -4.66 9.28
CA HIS A 128 -16.88 -3.77 8.81
C HIS A 128 -17.14 -2.43 9.48
N ALA A 129 -16.32 -2.12 10.47
CA ALA A 129 -16.22 -0.77 10.99
C ALA A 129 -15.93 0.14 9.79
N VAL A 130 -16.96 0.88 9.35
CA VAL A 130 -16.76 2.12 8.62
C VAL A 130 -15.82 2.93 9.50
N SER A 131 -14.54 2.94 9.14
CA SER A 131 -13.53 3.59 9.96
C SER A 131 -13.87 5.07 9.97
N ASP A 132 -14.11 5.62 11.17
CA ASP A 132 -14.38 7.04 11.35
C ASP A 132 -13.27 7.84 10.64
N ALA A 133 -13.65 8.85 9.85
CA ALA A 133 -12.72 9.70 9.12
C ALA A 133 -11.68 10.33 10.06
N THR A 134 -12.06 10.58 11.32
CA THR A 134 -11.17 11.03 12.38
C THR A 134 -10.11 9.98 12.72
N ALA A 135 -10.51 8.72 12.89
CA ALA A 135 -9.60 7.61 13.18
C ALA A 135 -8.62 7.37 12.03
N LEU A 136 -9.10 7.39 10.77
CA LEU A 136 -8.23 7.28 9.59
C LEU A 136 -7.23 8.43 9.51
N SER A 137 -7.66 9.65 9.86
CA SER A 137 -6.78 10.82 9.85
C SER A 137 -5.70 10.75 10.94
N ALA A 138 -6.06 10.29 12.14
CA ALA A 138 -5.11 10.07 13.23
C ALA A 138 -4.08 8.98 12.86
N LEU A 139 -4.54 7.88 12.27
CA LEU A 139 -3.68 6.80 11.79
C LEU A 139 -2.75 7.29 10.67
N THR A 140 -3.28 8.06 9.72
CA THR A 140 -2.47 8.67 8.64
C THR A 140 -1.37 9.58 9.22
N ARG A 141 -1.69 10.40 10.22
CA ARG A 141 -0.69 11.25 10.89
C ARG A 141 0.40 10.40 11.53
N SER A 142 0.04 9.39 12.32
CA SER A 142 1.01 8.49 12.97
C SER A 142 1.93 7.81 11.94
N GLN A 143 1.39 7.35 10.82
CA GLN A 143 2.20 6.74 9.76
C GLN A 143 3.14 7.75 9.08
N ARG A 144 2.71 9.00 8.88
CA ARG A 144 3.56 10.06 8.32
C ARG A 144 4.68 10.47 9.29
N GLU A 145 4.39 10.58 10.58
CA GLU A 145 5.38 10.87 11.62
C GLU A 145 6.44 9.76 11.69
N GLY A 146 6.02 8.50 11.79
CA GLY A 146 6.97 7.37 11.78
C GLY A 146 7.76 7.25 10.48
N PHE A 147 7.20 7.67 9.34
CA PHE A 147 7.95 7.75 8.08
C PHE A 147 9.02 8.84 8.09
N VAL A 148 8.74 10.01 8.67
CA VAL A 148 9.75 11.04 8.90
C VAL A 148 10.87 10.52 9.78
N ASP A 149 10.53 9.88 10.91
CA ASP A 149 11.53 9.30 11.83
C ASP A 149 12.41 8.27 11.12
N THR A 150 11.80 7.43 10.27
CA THR A 150 12.53 6.45 9.44
C THR A 150 13.53 7.16 8.52
N LEU A 151 13.08 8.20 7.79
CA LEU A 151 13.91 8.92 6.82
C LEU A 151 15.05 9.72 7.46
N GLU A 152 14.84 10.25 8.66
CA GLU A 152 15.87 10.97 9.44
C GLU A 152 17.02 10.05 9.87
N ALA A 153 16.72 8.77 10.11
CA ALA A 153 17.73 7.78 10.47
C ALA A 153 18.55 7.26 9.28
N LEU A 154 18.11 7.52 8.04
CA LEU A 154 18.77 6.98 6.84
C LEU A 154 20.08 7.70 6.49
N GLY A 155 21.10 6.91 6.20
CA GLY A 155 22.36 7.37 5.62
C GLY A 155 22.25 7.76 4.15
N PRO A 156 23.27 8.45 3.58
CA PRO A 156 23.20 8.95 2.21
C PRO A 156 22.99 7.89 1.12
N HIS A 157 23.51 6.68 1.33
CA HIS A 157 23.36 5.57 0.39
C HIS A 157 21.94 5.00 0.38
N GLU A 158 21.29 4.92 1.55
CA GLU A 158 19.93 4.41 1.69
C GLU A 158 18.91 5.35 1.02
N TRP A 159 19.11 6.66 1.14
CA TRP A 159 18.32 7.65 0.38
C TRP A 159 18.40 7.47 -1.14
N ALA A 160 19.51 6.95 -1.65
CA ALA A 160 19.72 6.69 -3.07
C ALA A 160 19.35 5.26 -3.50
N ALA A 161 19.00 4.38 -2.54
CA ALA A 161 18.66 3.00 -2.82
C ALA A 161 17.35 2.89 -3.61
N PRO A 162 17.20 1.84 -4.45
CA PRO A 162 15.92 1.53 -5.08
C PRO A 162 14.82 1.27 -4.04
N SER A 163 13.62 1.76 -4.34
CA SER A 163 12.38 1.43 -3.62
C SER A 163 11.61 0.31 -4.31
N LEU A 164 10.49 -0.14 -3.73
CA LEU A 164 9.55 -1.02 -4.44
C LEU A 164 8.71 -0.30 -5.51
N CYS A 165 8.77 1.03 -5.59
CA CYS A 165 8.21 1.78 -6.71
C CYS A 165 9.19 1.70 -7.89
N ASP A 166 8.79 1.05 -8.98
CA ASP A 166 9.62 0.88 -10.17
C ASP A 166 10.22 2.20 -10.67
N GLY A 167 11.55 2.26 -10.77
CA GLY A 167 12.29 3.43 -11.23
C GLY A 167 12.40 4.56 -10.21
N TRP A 168 11.93 4.38 -8.98
CA TRP A 168 12.06 5.35 -7.90
C TRP A 168 13.08 4.89 -6.87
N ARG A 169 13.92 5.82 -6.44
CA ARG A 169 14.73 5.67 -5.23
C ARG A 169 13.92 6.10 -4.01
N VAL A 170 14.43 5.81 -2.81
CA VAL A 170 13.84 6.27 -1.55
C VAL A 170 13.58 7.78 -1.54
N VAL A 171 14.53 8.59 -2.04
CA VAL A 171 14.34 10.05 -2.14
C VAL A 171 13.18 10.46 -3.04
N ASP A 172 12.89 9.69 -4.09
CA ASP A 172 11.81 10.00 -5.04
C ASP A 172 10.45 9.63 -4.43
N VAL A 173 10.36 8.52 -3.67
CA VAL A 173 9.17 8.17 -2.86
C VAL A 173 8.91 9.25 -1.79
N ALA A 174 9.94 9.64 -1.05
CA ALA A 174 9.82 10.67 -0.02
C ALA A 174 9.39 12.02 -0.62
N ALA A 175 9.97 12.39 -1.77
CA ALA A 175 9.56 13.58 -2.52
C ALA A 175 8.08 13.50 -2.94
N HIS A 176 7.62 12.35 -3.43
CA HIS A 176 6.22 12.13 -3.78
C HIS A 176 5.26 12.41 -2.61
N LEU A 177 5.53 11.81 -1.45
CA LEU A 177 4.74 12.02 -0.24
C LEU A 177 4.82 13.47 0.30
N ALA A 178 5.87 14.20 -0.05
CA ALA A 178 6.02 15.60 0.31
C ALA A 178 5.20 16.53 -0.59
N TRP A 179 5.28 16.39 -1.92
CA TRP A 179 4.63 17.32 -2.83
C TRP A 179 3.16 16.99 -3.13
N ALA A 180 2.80 15.71 -3.18
CA ALA A 180 1.48 15.29 -3.62
C ALA A 180 0.35 15.84 -2.73
N PRO A 181 0.45 15.78 -1.39
CA PRO A 181 -0.62 16.25 -0.51
C PRO A 181 -0.93 17.75 -0.62
N VAL A 182 0.02 18.55 -1.07
CA VAL A 182 -0.09 20.02 -1.17
C VAL A 182 -0.25 20.51 -2.61
N LEU A 183 -0.43 19.59 -3.57
CA LEU A 183 -0.67 19.96 -4.96
C LEU A 183 -2.06 20.63 -5.08
N GLY A 184 -2.05 21.95 -5.22
CA GLY A 184 -3.27 22.73 -5.48
C GLY A 184 -3.88 22.39 -6.84
N ALA A 185 -5.21 22.48 -6.95
CA ALA A 185 -5.96 22.08 -8.15
C ALA A 185 -5.46 22.75 -9.44
N GLY A 186 -5.13 24.04 -9.41
CA GLY A 186 -4.60 24.77 -10.57
C GLY A 186 -3.22 24.28 -11.01
N ALA A 187 -2.29 24.10 -10.06
CA ALA A 187 -0.97 23.53 -10.34
C ALA A 187 -1.08 22.08 -10.84
N GLY A 188 -2.01 21.30 -10.29
CA GLY A 188 -2.31 19.95 -10.73
C GLY A 188 -2.85 19.88 -12.16
N ALA A 189 -3.76 20.78 -12.54
CA ALA A 189 -4.26 20.85 -13.92
C ALA A 189 -3.14 21.19 -14.91
N VAL A 190 -2.27 22.15 -14.57
CA VAL A 190 -1.09 22.50 -15.39
C VAL A 190 -0.12 21.33 -15.50
N ALA A 191 0.18 20.65 -14.40
CA ALA A 191 1.05 19.47 -14.39
C ALA A 191 0.47 18.34 -15.25
N MET A 192 -0.83 18.07 -15.12
CA MET A 192 -1.53 17.06 -15.92
C MET A 192 -1.47 17.36 -17.41
N ALA A 193 -1.70 18.61 -17.82
CA ALA A 193 -1.58 19.04 -19.21
C ALA A 193 -0.15 18.86 -19.75
N ARG A 194 0.86 19.27 -18.97
CA ARG A 194 2.29 19.11 -19.32
C ARG A 194 2.71 17.66 -19.53
N HIS A 195 2.05 16.72 -18.86
CA HIS A 195 2.33 15.28 -18.96
C HIS A 195 1.34 14.50 -19.83
N GLY A 196 0.64 15.19 -20.74
CA GLY A 196 -0.23 14.56 -21.73
C GLY A 196 -1.43 13.85 -21.12
N PHE A 197 -1.98 14.39 -20.04
CA PHE A 197 -3.13 13.86 -19.31
C PHE A 197 -2.93 12.44 -18.73
N SER A 198 -1.67 12.01 -18.60
CA SER A 198 -1.32 10.78 -17.90
C SER A 198 -0.94 11.07 -16.44
N MET A 199 -1.82 10.69 -15.51
CA MET A 199 -1.59 10.85 -14.07
C MET A 199 -0.31 10.14 -13.63
N ASN A 200 -0.08 8.89 -14.07
CA ASN A 200 1.12 8.14 -13.72
C ASN A 200 2.40 8.83 -14.21
N ARG A 201 2.39 9.39 -15.43
CA ARG A 201 3.53 10.14 -15.96
C ARG A 201 3.77 11.42 -15.16
N MET A 202 2.71 12.14 -14.79
CA MET A 202 2.80 13.32 -13.94
C MET A 202 3.40 12.98 -12.58
N ILE A 203 2.88 11.97 -11.90
CA ILE A 203 3.37 11.54 -10.59
C ILE A 203 4.85 11.14 -10.67
N ALA A 204 5.21 10.28 -11.63
CA ALA A 204 6.58 9.82 -11.84
C ALA A 204 7.58 10.96 -12.08
N ARG A 205 7.22 11.95 -12.90
CA ARG A 205 8.11 13.08 -13.21
C ARG A 205 8.17 14.09 -12.08
N SER A 206 7.03 14.44 -11.48
CA SER A 206 6.98 15.36 -10.34
C SER A 206 7.79 14.83 -9.15
N ALA A 207 7.77 13.52 -8.86
CA ALA A 207 8.58 12.94 -7.79
C ALA A 207 10.09 13.17 -8.00
N VAL A 208 10.59 12.88 -9.21
CA VAL A 208 12.00 13.06 -9.56
C VAL A 208 12.40 14.53 -9.63
N GLU A 209 11.54 15.40 -10.15
CA GLU A 209 11.79 16.85 -10.20
C GLU A 209 11.83 17.45 -8.79
N TRP A 210 10.93 17.01 -7.91
CA TRP A 210 10.85 17.52 -6.56
C TRP A 210 11.96 16.98 -5.66
N SER A 211 12.49 15.78 -5.94
CA SER A 211 13.62 15.20 -5.19
C SER A 211 14.91 16.02 -5.34
N ALA A 212 15.05 16.82 -6.40
CA ALA A 212 16.17 17.75 -6.60
C ALA A 212 16.22 18.91 -5.58
N ARG A 213 15.15 19.13 -4.79
CA ARG A 213 15.15 20.15 -3.71
C ARG A 213 16.00 19.76 -2.51
N GLY A 214 16.43 18.51 -2.42
CA GLY A 214 17.27 17.99 -1.35
C GLY A 214 16.49 17.46 -0.14
N ARG A 215 17.16 16.59 0.62
CA ARG A 215 16.55 15.81 1.72
C ARG A 215 15.91 16.67 2.79
N GLN A 216 16.55 17.79 3.16
CA GLN A 216 16.02 18.66 4.21
C GLN A 216 14.67 19.28 3.81
N ALA A 217 14.56 19.81 2.60
CA ALA A 217 13.31 20.37 2.09
C ALA A 217 12.19 19.31 2.01
N ILE A 218 12.55 18.06 1.70
CA ILE A 218 11.62 16.93 1.70
C ILE A 218 11.13 16.64 3.13
N LEU A 219 12.04 16.49 4.09
CA LEU A 219 11.69 16.24 5.49
C LEU A 219 10.82 17.36 6.08
N ASP A 220 11.18 18.62 5.82
CA ASP A 220 10.42 19.78 6.32
C ASP A 220 8.97 19.76 5.80
N GLN A 221 8.77 19.50 4.51
CA GLN A 221 7.43 19.39 3.93
C GLN A 221 6.67 18.16 4.43
N LEU A 222 7.33 17.03 4.66
CA LEU A 222 6.68 15.84 5.24
C LEU A 222 6.19 16.12 6.66
N ARG A 223 6.99 16.80 7.49
CA ARG A 223 6.57 17.25 8.83
C ARG A 223 5.38 18.20 8.75
N ASP A 224 5.37 19.13 7.80
CA ASP A 224 4.21 19.99 7.54
C ASP A 224 2.97 19.21 7.14
N ASN A 225 3.10 18.20 6.27
CA ASN A 225 2.00 17.36 5.82
C ASN A 225 1.43 16.50 6.97
N ALA A 226 2.29 16.02 7.88
CA ALA A 226 1.86 15.28 9.07
C ALA A 226 1.08 16.18 10.04
N ARG A 227 1.57 17.39 10.33
CA ARG A 227 0.91 18.36 11.21
C ARG A 227 -0.42 18.85 10.66
N SER A 228 -0.43 19.30 9.41
CA SER A 228 -1.60 19.92 8.77
C SER A 228 -2.69 18.91 8.37
N GLY A 229 -2.35 17.63 8.24
CA GLY A 229 -3.25 16.63 7.66
C GLY A 229 -3.48 16.87 6.16
N ALA A 230 -2.52 17.48 5.45
CA ALA A 230 -2.63 17.79 4.04
C ALA A 230 -3.01 16.56 3.21
N ARG A 231 -3.88 16.77 2.23
CA ARG A 231 -4.28 15.80 1.22
C ARG A 231 -4.79 16.56 -0.01
N PRO A 232 -4.62 16.01 -1.23
CA PRO A 232 -5.19 16.61 -2.43
C PRO A 232 -6.70 16.81 -2.29
N VAL A 233 -7.21 17.87 -2.90
CA VAL A 233 -8.65 18.16 -2.91
C VAL A 233 -9.41 16.98 -3.54
N GLY A 234 -10.45 16.51 -2.86
CA GLY A 234 -11.27 15.38 -3.32
C GLY A 234 -10.71 13.99 -3.03
N MET A 235 -9.48 13.86 -2.52
CA MET A 235 -8.91 12.57 -2.16
C MET A 235 -9.52 12.03 -0.86
N PRO A 236 -10.11 10.82 -0.81
CA PRO A 236 -10.73 10.31 0.40
C PRO A 236 -9.69 10.04 1.51
N PRO A 237 -10.05 10.14 2.81
CA PRO A 237 -9.11 9.91 3.91
C PRO A 237 -8.38 8.56 3.84
N VAL A 238 -9.08 7.50 3.44
CA VAL A 238 -8.47 6.15 3.29
C VAL A 238 -7.38 6.12 2.22
N ALA A 239 -7.44 6.95 1.17
CA ALA A 239 -6.39 7.05 0.18
C ALA A 239 -5.13 7.74 0.76
N ALA A 240 -5.30 8.73 1.64
CA ALA A 240 -4.17 9.35 2.33
C ALA A 240 -3.47 8.38 3.30
N LEU A 241 -4.24 7.50 3.94
CA LEU A 241 -3.69 6.39 4.72
C LEU A 241 -2.97 5.39 3.81
N ALA A 242 -3.55 5.05 2.66
CA ALA A 242 -2.95 4.14 1.69
C ALA A 242 -1.58 4.66 1.23
N ASP A 243 -1.49 5.93 0.85
CA ASP A 243 -0.23 6.58 0.46
C ASP A 243 0.81 6.46 1.58
N ALA A 244 0.45 6.79 2.82
CA ALA A 244 1.39 6.76 3.94
C ALA A 244 1.88 5.33 4.25
N VAL A 245 0.97 4.36 4.34
CA VAL A 245 1.30 2.97 4.69
C VAL A 245 2.07 2.29 3.57
N VAL A 246 1.56 2.33 2.34
CA VAL A 246 2.12 1.56 1.22
C VAL A 246 3.46 2.13 0.80
N HIS A 247 3.62 3.45 0.72
CA HIS A 247 4.92 4.03 0.41
C HIS A 247 5.93 3.93 1.57
N GLY A 248 5.45 3.87 2.82
CA GLY A 248 6.29 3.48 3.95
C GLY A 248 6.83 2.06 3.81
N LEU A 249 6.07 1.12 3.24
CA LEU A 249 6.56 -0.23 2.91
C LEU A 249 7.50 -0.22 1.69
N ASP A 250 7.19 0.60 0.68
CA ASP A 250 8.02 0.73 -0.53
C ASP A 250 9.45 1.19 -0.20
N VAL A 251 9.66 1.86 0.94
CA VAL A 251 10.98 2.26 1.47
C VAL A 251 11.54 1.24 2.47
N ARG A 252 10.78 0.83 3.50
CA ARG A 252 11.32 0.00 4.59
C ARG A 252 11.75 -1.38 4.12
N ARG A 253 10.96 -2.03 3.26
CA ARG A 253 11.19 -3.42 2.81
C ARG A 253 12.50 -3.60 2.05
N PRO A 254 12.83 -2.82 1.01
CA PRO A 254 14.09 -3.00 0.28
C PRO A 254 15.32 -2.63 1.11
N LEU A 255 15.17 -1.80 2.15
CA LEU A 255 16.23 -1.47 3.09
C LEU A 255 16.37 -2.49 4.24
N GLY A 256 15.48 -3.49 4.33
CA GLY A 256 15.48 -4.46 5.44
C GLY A 256 15.14 -3.84 6.79
N LEU A 257 14.46 -2.69 6.81
CA LEU A 257 14.13 -1.98 8.03
C LEU A 257 12.91 -2.61 8.72
N PRO A 258 12.94 -2.73 10.06
CA PRO A 258 11.80 -3.22 10.80
C PRO A 258 10.64 -2.22 10.74
N GLY A 259 9.43 -2.74 10.92
CA GLY A 259 8.23 -1.94 10.99
C GLY A 259 7.02 -2.84 10.89
N GLN A 260 5.97 -2.50 11.61
CA GLN A 260 4.69 -3.19 11.48
C GLN A 260 3.71 -2.24 10.82
N VAL A 261 2.92 -2.77 9.90
CA VAL A 261 1.68 -2.11 9.50
C VAL A 261 0.73 -2.20 10.69
N PRO A 262 0.13 -1.09 11.15
CA PRO A 262 -0.89 -1.15 12.20
C PRO A 262 -2.00 -2.11 11.77
N PRO A 263 -2.35 -3.14 12.57
CA PRO A 263 -3.34 -4.15 12.21
C PRO A 263 -4.66 -3.56 11.70
N GLU A 264 -5.09 -2.44 12.28
CA GLU A 264 -6.28 -1.68 11.91
C GLU A 264 -6.23 -1.07 10.50
N SER A 265 -5.07 -1.03 9.86
CA SER A 265 -4.91 -0.51 8.49
C SER A 265 -5.35 -1.53 7.43
N LEU A 266 -5.27 -2.84 7.71
CA LEU A 266 -5.48 -3.86 6.68
C LEU A 266 -6.87 -3.76 6.05
N ALA A 267 -7.92 -3.87 6.86
CA ALA A 267 -9.30 -3.89 6.39
C ALA A 267 -9.65 -2.65 5.55
N PRO A 268 -9.48 -1.39 6.04
CA PRO A 268 -9.86 -0.22 5.25
C PRO A 268 -9.02 -0.07 3.97
N LEU A 269 -7.73 -0.39 4.01
CA LEU A 269 -6.88 -0.28 2.82
C LEU A 269 -7.17 -1.37 1.78
N ALA A 270 -7.48 -2.58 2.24
CA ALA A 270 -7.87 -3.68 1.36
C ALA A 270 -9.22 -3.39 0.70
N ASP A 271 -10.22 -2.98 1.47
CA ASP A 271 -11.53 -2.60 0.95
C ASP A 271 -11.45 -1.45 -0.06
N PHE A 272 -10.61 -0.45 0.23
CA PHE A 272 -10.40 0.68 -0.67
C PHE A 272 -9.85 0.21 -2.03
N THR A 273 -8.74 -0.54 -2.06
CA THR A 273 -8.15 -0.98 -3.33
C THR A 273 -9.02 -2.01 -4.06
N LEU A 274 -9.68 -2.91 -3.33
CA LEU A 274 -10.63 -3.88 -3.88
C LEU A 274 -11.91 -3.22 -4.38
N GLY A 275 -12.32 -2.09 -3.81
CA GLY A 275 -13.48 -1.30 -4.20
C GLY A 275 -13.23 -0.31 -5.33
N THR A 276 -11.97 0.05 -5.59
CA THR A 276 -11.62 1.10 -6.56
C THR A 276 -11.78 0.60 -8.01
N PRO A 277 -12.68 1.20 -8.82
CA PRO A 277 -12.89 0.77 -10.20
C PRO A 277 -11.83 1.35 -11.15
N TRP A 278 -11.78 0.83 -12.37
CA TRP A 278 -11.06 1.47 -13.47
C TRP A 278 -11.78 2.78 -13.88
N PRO A 279 -11.07 3.86 -14.23
CA PRO A 279 -9.62 3.99 -14.36
C PRO A 279 -8.86 4.37 -13.08
N LEU A 280 -9.56 4.65 -11.97
CA LEU A 280 -8.93 5.14 -10.73
C LEU A 280 -7.95 4.13 -10.11
N ASN A 281 -8.21 2.83 -10.27
CA ASN A 281 -7.31 1.81 -9.74
C ASN A 281 -5.92 1.82 -10.39
N ALA A 282 -5.74 2.44 -11.58
CA ALA A 282 -4.45 2.53 -12.25
C ALA A 282 -3.42 3.35 -11.47
N VAL A 283 -3.87 4.25 -10.59
CA VAL A 283 -3.01 5.06 -9.70
C VAL A 283 -2.94 4.47 -8.28
N VAL A 284 -3.70 3.42 -7.99
CA VAL A 284 -3.79 2.73 -6.68
C VAL A 284 -3.32 1.28 -6.82
N GLY A 285 -2.21 1.05 -7.54
CA GLY A 285 -1.61 -0.28 -7.63
C GLY A 285 -2.21 -1.25 -8.66
N GLY A 286 -3.15 -0.77 -9.48
CA GLY A 286 -3.84 -1.56 -10.49
C GLY A 286 -5.04 -2.32 -9.94
N SER A 287 -5.48 -3.36 -10.67
CA SER A 287 -6.68 -4.10 -10.28
C SER A 287 -6.38 -5.16 -9.22
N ALA A 288 -6.58 -4.80 -7.95
CA ALA A 288 -6.49 -5.73 -6.82
C ALA A 288 -7.42 -6.95 -7.01
N ARG A 289 -8.67 -6.74 -7.43
CA ARG A 289 -9.63 -7.83 -7.69
C ARG A 289 -9.12 -8.84 -8.72
N ARG A 290 -8.55 -8.38 -9.84
CA ARG A 290 -8.03 -9.30 -10.87
C ARG A 290 -6.82 -10.08 -10.34
N ARG A 291 -5.99 -9.44 -9.52
CA ARG A 291 -4.82 -10.06 -8.92
C ARG A 291 -5.19 -11.24 -8.02
N VAL A 292 -6.20 -11.07 -7.19
CA VAL A 292 -6.56 -12.03 -6.12
C VAL A 292 -7.80 -12.87 -6.44
N ALA A 293 -8.24 -12.89 -7.70
CA ALA A 293 -9.44 -13.63 -8.11
C ALA A 293 -9.34 -15.15 -7.83
N GLY A 294 -10.39 -15.80 -7.33
CA GLY A 294 -10.39 -17.26 -7.16
C GLY A 294 -9.40 -17.80 -6.12
N VAL A 295 -8.91 -16.96 -5.21
CA VAL A 295 -8.27 -17.39 -3.97
C VAL A 295 -8.97 -16.75 -2.78
N ARG A 296 -8.81 -17.36 -1.61
CA ARG A 296 -9.24 -16.79 -0.33
C ARG A 296 -8.03 -16.27 0.42
N LEU A 297 -7.92 -14.95 0.56
CA LEU A 297 -6.90 -14.32 1.37
C LEU A 297 -7.29 -14.40 2.85
N VAL A 298 -6.35 -14.74 3.72
CA VAL A 298 -6.55 -14.77 5.17
C VAL A 298 -5.35 -14.13 5.87
N ALA A 299 -5.60 -13.11 6.67
CA ALA A 299 -4.56 -12.52 7.50
C ALA A 299 -4.16 -13.48 8.63
N SER A 300 -2.87 -13.57 8.93
CA SER A 300 -2.36 -14.40 10.02
C SER A 300 -2.36 -13.67 11.38
N ASP A 301 -2.47 -12.35 11.36
CA ASP A 301 -2.32 -11.43 12.50
C ASP A 301 -3.56 -10.57 12.76
N THR A 302 -4.62 -10.76 11.97
CA THR A 302 -5.95 -10.15 12.16
C THR A 302 -7.05 -11.13 11.73
N ASP A 303 -8.30 -10.87 12.12
CA ASP A 303 -9.45 -11.67 11.68
C ASP A 303 -9.90 -11.39 10.24
N TRP A 304 -9.11 -10.65 9.46
CA TRP A 304 -9.47 -10.24 8.11
C TRP A 304 -9.32 -11.40 7.11
N ALA A 305 -10.34 -11.56 6.26
CA ALA A 305 -10.30 -12.48 5.12
C ALA A 305 -11.11 -11.93 3.94
N TYR A 306 -10.70 -12.26 2.72
CA TYR A 306 -11.36 -11.83 1.50
C TYR A 306 -11.32 -12.88 0.39
N GLY A 307 -12.39 -12.98 -0.37
CA GLY A 307 -12.46 -13.87 -1.54
C GLY A 307 -12.84 -15.31 -1.20
N GLU A 308 -12.84 -16.13 -2.25
CA GLU A 308 -13.29 -17.53 -2.24
C GLU A 308 -12.30 -18.36 -3.07
N GLY A 309 -12.07 -19.60 -2.66
CA GLY A 309 -11.11 -20.51 -3.30
C GLY A 309 -10.05 -21.04 -2.32
N PRO A 310 -8.96 -21.64 -2.83
CA PRO A 310 -7.86 -22.12 -1.99
C PRO A 310 -7.23 -20.99 -1.16
N GLU A 311 -6.83 -21.32 0.07
CA GLU A 311 -6.35 -20.33 1.03
C GLU A 311 -4.96 -19.79 0.65
N VAL A 312 -4.80 -18.47 0.80
CA VAL A 312 -3.51 -17.77 0.83
C VAL A 312 -3.44 -17.02 2.15
N ARG A 313 -2.57 -17.49 3.05
CA ARG A 313 -2.35 -16.93 4.37
C ARG A 313 -1.08 -16.11 4.40
N GLY A 314 -1.12 -14.91 4.98
CA GLY A 314 0.05 -14.06 5.20
C GLY A 314 -0.24 -12.95 6.21
N SER A 315 0.78 -12.20 6.62
CA SER A 315 0.58 -11.03 7.50
C SER A 315 -0.23 -9.94 6.81
N ALA A 316 -0.82 -9.04 7.58
CA ALA A 316 -1.48 -7.84 7.07
C ALA A 316 -0.62 -7.09 6.06
N GLU A 317 0.67 -6.94 6.38
CA GLU A 317 1.66 -6.31 5.49
C GLU A 317 1.83 -7.06 4.16
N ALA A 318 2.02 -8.38 4.21
CA ALA A 318 2.22 -9.18 3.00
C ALA A 318 0.98 -9.13 2.08
N LEU A 319 -0.21 -9.18 2.68
CA LEU A 319 -1.46 -9.07 1.94
C LEU A 319 -1.69 -7.68 1.35
N LEU A 320 -1.29 -6.60 2.05
CA LEU A 320 -1.34 -5.25 1.48
C LEU A 320 -0.36 -5.09 0.32
N LEU A 321 0.89 -5.55 0.45
CA LEU A 321 1.84 -5.52 -0.66
C LEU A 321 1.27 -6.24 -1.88
N LEU A 322 0.72 -7.45 -1.68
CA LEU A 322 0.03 -8.20 -2.73
C LEU A 322 -1.07 -7.36 -3.37
N LEU A 323 -2.06 -6.91 -2.59
CA LEU A 323 -3.24 -6.19 -3.06
C LEU A 323 -2.87 -4.90 -3.82
N TYR A 324 -1.87 -4.19 -3.33
CA TYR A 324 -1.44 -2.92 -3.91
C TYR A 324 -0.53 -3.09 -5.11
N GLY A 325 -0.08 -4.27 -5.51
CA GLY A 325 0.77 -4.30 -6.71
C GLY A 325 2.15 -4.87 -6.55
N ARG A 326 2.61 -4.93 -5.31
CA ARG A 326 4.02 -5.02 -4.97
C ARG A 326 4.44 -6.47 -4.89
N HIS A 327 5.74 -6.68 -5.08
CA HIS A 327 6.35 -7.99 -4.89
C HIS A 327 6.24 -8.40 -3.42
N VAL A 328 5.92 -9.67 -3.19
CA VAL A 328 5.85 -10.28 -1.86
C VAL A 328 6.98 -11.28 -1.76
N ALA A 329 7.79 -11.13 -0.71
CA ALA A 329 8.94 -12.01 -0.48
C ALA A 329 8.52 -13.49 -0.45
N ARG A 330 9.38 -14.36 -0.96
CA ARG A 330 9.15 -15.81 -0.95
C ARG A 330 8.87 -16.30 0.47
N GLY A 331 7.81 -17.09 0.63
CA GLY A 331 7.39 -17.63 1.93
C GLY A 331 6.64 -16.65 2.83
N ALA A 332 6.49 -15.37 2.46
CA ALA A 332 5.68 -14.42 3.23
C ALA A 332 4.17 -14.66 3.07
N ILE A 333 3.78 -15.41 2.03
CA ILE A 333 2.44 -15.95 1.85
C ILE A 333 2.53 -17.48 1.68
N LEU A 334 1.59 -18.19 2.28
CA LEU A 334 1.53 -19.66 2.35
C LEU A 334 0.13 -20.16 2.00
N GLY A 335 0.01 -21.45 1.67
CA GLY A 335 -1.28 -22.12 1.43
C GLY A 335 -1.53 -22.49 -0.04
N ASP A 336 -2.57 -23.30 -0.24
CA ASP A 336 -2.88 -23.95 -1.52
C ASP A 336 -3.27 -22.98 -2.64
N GLY A 337 -3.58 -21.72 -2.32
CA GLY A 337 -3.86 -20.67 -3.29
C GLY A 337 -2.62 -19.96 -3.85
N VAL A 338 -1.43 -20.17 -3.26
CA VAL A 338 -0.19 -19.52 -3.72
C VAL A 338 0.14 -19.89 -5.18
N PRO A 339 0.05 -21.17 -5.62
CA PRO A 339 0.24 -21.52 -7.03
C PRO A 339 -0.73 -20.81 -7.99
N VAL A 340 -1.98 -20.59 -7.56
CA VAL A 340 -2.99 -19.87 -8.34
C VAL A 340 -2.58 -18.41 -8.54
N LEU A 341 -2.09 -17.74 -7.48
CA LEU A 341 -1.57 -16.38 -7.58
C LEU A 341 -0.32 -16.30 -8.47
N ALA A 342 0.64 -17.21 -8.28
CA ALA A 342 1.90 -17.23 -9.00
C ALA A 342 1.71 -17.37 -10.52
N SER A 343 0.74 -18.20 -10.94
CA SER A 343 0.38 -18.39 -12.36
C SER A 343 -0.05 -17.10 -13.06
N ARG A 344 -0.55 -16.10 -12.32
CA ARG A 344 -1.04 -14.83 -12.86
C ARG A 344 -0.06 -13.68 -12.68
N LEU A 345 0.67 -13.67 -11.57
CA LEU A 345 1.59 -12.59 -11.23
C LEU A 345 2.88 -12.65 -12.05
N GLY A 346 3.18 -13.79 -12.70
CA GLY A 346 4.39 -13.95 -13.49
C GLY A 346 5.62 -13.97 -12.59
N HIS A 347 5.93 -15.15 -12.04
CA HIS A 347 7.12 -15.47 -11.22
C HIS A 347 7.43 -14.52 -10.05
N ALA A 348 7.09 -14.98 -8.85
CA ALA A 348 7.53 -14.44 -7.56
C ALA A 348 8.98 -14.85 -7.21
#